data_AF-A0A5C3EU66-F1
#
_entry.id   AF-A0A5C3EU66-F1
#
_cell.length_a   1.000
_cell.length_b   1.000
_cell.length_c   1.000
_cell.angle_alpha   90.00
_cell.angle_beta   90.00
_cell.angle_gamma   90.00
#
_symmetry.space_group_name_H-M   'P 1'
#
loop_
_entity.id
_entity.type
_entity.pdbx_description
1 polymer ?
#
loop_
_entity_poly.entity_id
_entity_poly.type
_entity_poly.pdbx_seq_one_letter_code
_entity_poly.pdbx_strand_id
1 'polypeptide(L)'
;MASELWTLAVVLLSPIVLRRGFAYVNRPANQQAKDASNVDQANDMSAMRRPSAWSSPFQLLLTLLTAAVVLTSVRNLVPVRYGFELLVSEHLIETLQRAFLALYASPTTVANTATAVEPLRIELRGGYASDIFLALRSPITIPTATLRSLLASTPSLLGLGFQGTEADLQSLVARLSSYDGRKLYLLVGATPLTQCVFCHSSTDYFYFALPGLVAQYAWRLLAIGFITSSPSDPLGLLVNRIGRLLSLRSSSATSLPAHQQRPQELDRKRWRGYATATLLGMLAIEALVLSELGEVRAGQGRWNHWHANLHLARQLLFIVLFAGVYFFPLHPKPSAFERTAATMRATHARLEKTLHNIEVARITREVVWRDPGMVRKVADWHAQQESEDTRPDCDAMVAFARKVGIDVKSMADACGEIANTAFQEAEGFNRELDQRDLAEQLERSDKQSQSIPPPASSSAEARQADAEPGPAIRATETSGDPPVNSPKADAEAAT
;
A
#
# COMPACT_ATOMS: atom_id res chain seq x y z
N MET A 1 13.30 -25.90 -20.39
CA MET A 1 13.82 -25.42 -19.09
C MET A 1 13.95 -23.90 -19.02
N ALA A 2 14.78 -23.21 -19.80
CA ALA A 2 14.89 -21.74 -19.71
C ALA A 2 13.58 -20.96 -20.02
N SER A 3 12.79 -21.40 -21.01
CA SER A 3 11.46 -20.81 -21.32
C SER A 3 10.42 -21.05 -20.21
N GLU A 4 10.53 -22.16 -19.49
CA GLU A 4 9.64 -22.51 -18.37
C GLU A 4 10.03 -21.78 -17.09
N LEU A 5 11.32 -21.57 -16.84
CA LEU A 5 11.80 -20.74 -15.73
C LEU A 5 11.50 -19.26 -15.94
N TRP A 6 11.51 -18.77 -17.18
CA TRP A 6 11.15 -17.37 -17.47
C TRP A 6 9.64 -17.13 -17.38
N THR A 7 8.84 -18.08 -17.88
CA THR A 7 7.39 -18.05 -17.64
C THR A 7 7.09 -18.20 -16.16
N LEU A 8 7.77 -19.07 -15.41
CA LEU A 8 7.64 -19.13 -13.95
C LEU A 8 8.09 -17.84 -13.27
N ALA A 9 9.19 -17.19 -13.66
CA ALA A 9 9.62 -15.94 -13.04
C ALA A 9 8.61 -14.81 -13.32
N VAL A 10 8.13 -14.67 -14.56
CA VAL A 10 7.12 -13.67 -14.94
C VAL A 10 5.75 -13.99 -14.32
N VAL A 11 5.35 -15.27 -14.27
CA VAL A 11 4.07 -15.75 -13.72
C VAL A 11 4.11 -15.89 -12.19
N LEU A 12 5.26 -15.97 -11.54
CA LEU A 12 5.36 -15.99 -10.07
C LEU A 12 5.57 -14.58 -9.52
N LEU A 13 6.48 -13.78 -10.08
CA LEU A 13 6.74 -12.43 -9.55
C LEU A 13 5.62 -11.44 -9.89
N SER A 14 5.04 -11.49 -11.09
CA SER A 14 4.03 -10.51 -11.49
C SER A 14 2.72 -10.63 -10.70
N PRO A 15 2.02 -11.79 -10.66
CA PRO A 15 0.76 -11.89 -9.94
C PRO A 15 0.92 -12.12 -8.44
N ILE A 16 2.05 -12.54 -7.86
CA ILE A 16 2.16 -12.64 -6.40
C ILE A 16 2.41 -11.25 -5.79
N VAL A 17 3.29 -10.44 -6.38
CA VAL A 17 3.50 -9.06 -5.92
C VAL A 17 2.29 -8.20 -6.27
N LEU A 18 1.71 -8.35 -7.46
CA LEU A 18 0.46 -7.66 -7.80
C LEU A 18 -0.73 -8.21 -7.03
N ARG A 19 -0.95 -9.52 -6.84
CA ARG A 19 -2.06 -10.01 -5.99
C ARG A 19 -1.85 -9.68 -4.54
N ARG A 20 -0.64 -9.74 -3.97
CA ARG A 20 -0.47 -9.32 -2.57
C ARG A 20 -0.62 -7.80 -2.45
N GLY A 21 -0.13 -7.03 -3.42
CA GLY A 21 -0.42 -5.60 -3.52
C GLY A 21 -1.91 -5.31 -3.61
N PHE A 22 -2.60 -5.91 -4.59
CA PHE A 22 -4.04 -5.76 -4.82
C PHE A 22 -4.90 -6.37 -3.72
N ALA A 23 -4.56 -7.51 -3.14
CA ALA A 23 -5.30 -8.12 -2.02
C ALA A 23 -5.05 -7.39 -0.70
N TYR A 24 -3.94 -6.66 -0.56
CA TYR A 24 -3.68 -5.78 0.58
C TYR A 24 -4.33 -4.40 0.38
N VAL A 25 -4.38 -3.90 -0.86
CA VAL A 25 -5.14 -2.70 -1.26
C VAL A 25 -6.65 -2.97 -1.15
N ASN A 26 -7.09 -4.16 -1.57
CA ASN A 26 -8.47 -4.63 -1.50
C ASN A 26 -8.75 -5.45 -0.23
N ARG A 27 -7.86 -5.42 0.77
CA ARG A 27 -8.19 -6.01 2.07
C ARG A 27 -9.39 -5.21 2.55
N PRO A 28 -10.58 -5.82 2.63
CA PRO A 28 -11.82 -5.08 2.60
C PRO A 28 -11.82 -4.14 3.78
N ALA A 29 -11.99 -2.85 3.49
CA ALA A 29 -12.20 -1.80 4.47
C ALA A 29 -13.31 -2.14 5.48
N ASN A 30 -14.10 -3.21 5.23
CA ASN A 30 -15.08 -3.80 6.14
C ASN A 30 -14.59 -4.12 7.55
N GLN A 31 -13.30 -4.42 7.77
CA GLN A 31 -12.83 -4.65 9.16
C GLN A 31 -12.63 -3.33 9.93
N GLN A 32 -12.25 -2.24 9.28
CA GLN A 32 -12.26 -0.90 9.90
C GLN A 32 -13.65 -0.25 9.87
N ALA A 33 -14.49 -0.58 8.88
CA ALA A 33 -15.85 -0.06 8.79
C ALA A 33 -16.79 -0.73 9.82
N LYS A 34 -16.53 -1.97 10.24
CA LYS A 34 -17.28 -2.62 11.33
C LYS A 34 -17.08 -1.93 12.69
N ASP A 35 -15.92 -1.29 12.91
CA ASP A 35 -15.69 -0.49 14.13
C ASP A 35 -16.18 0.97 13.97
N ALA A 36 -16.42 1.42 12.74
CA ALA A 36 -16.92 2.77 12.42
C ALA A 36 -18.44 2.84 12.18
N SER A 37 -19.15 1.70 12.14
CA SER A 37 -20.57 1.60 11.74
C SER A 37 -21.58 2.13 12.78
N ASN A 38 -21.17 3.00 13.69
CA ASN A 38 -22.07 3.62 14.68
C ASN A 38 -22.00 5.16 14.68
N VAL A 39 -21.38 5.77 13.68
CA VAL A 39 -21.39 7.24 13.49
C VAL A 39 -21.85 7.52 12.06
N ASP A 40 -22.88 8.36 11.92
CA ASP A 40 -23.59 8.76 10.69
C ASP A 40 -22.67 9.24 9.53
N GLN A 41 -21.97 8.31 8.87
CA GLN A 41 -21.06 8.59 7.74
C GLN A 41 -21.66 8.24 6.37
N ALA A 42 -22.95 7.89 6.30
CA ALA A 42 -23.58 7.34 5.11
C ALA A 42 -23.80 8.33 3.95
N ASN A 43 -23.58 9.64 4.14
CA ASN A 43 -23.98 10.65 3.13
C ASN A 43 -22.85 11.36 2.37
N ASP A 44 -21.57 11.02 2.57
CA ASP A 44 -20.47 11.75 1.87
C ASP A 44 -19.71 10.92 0.82
N MET A 45 -20.44 10.13 0.03
CA MET A 45 -19.89 9.49 -1.18
C MET A 45 -19.60 10.49 -2.31
N SER A 46 -20.06 11.74 -2.22
CA SER A 46 -19.76 12.82 -3.16
C SER A 46 -18.32 13.36 -3.08
N ALA A 47 -17.57 13.03 -2.03
CA ALA A 47 -16.21 13.54 -1.81
C ALA A 47 -15.12 12.86 -2.67
N MET A 48 -15.46 11.87 -3.51
CA MET A 48 -14.51 11.27 -4.45
C MET A 48 -14.22 12.16 -5.67
N ARG A 49 -14.21 13.49 -5.50
CA ARG A 49 -13.65 14.41 -6.50
C ARG A 49 -12.16 14.10 -6.60
N ARG A 50 -11.76 13.45 -7.69
CA ARG A 50 -10.34 13.27 -8.04
C ARG A 50 -9.69 14.65 -7.97
N PRO A 51 -8.66 14.84 -7.13
CA PRO A 51 -7.94 16.10 -7.10
C PRO A 51 -7.47 16.38 -8.52
N SER A 52 -7.88 17.52 -9.09
CA SER A 52 -7.41 17.92 -10.40
C SER A 52 -5.89 18.03 -10.33
N ALA A 53 -5.19 17.49 -11.32
CA ALA A 53 -3.73 17.41 -11.35
C ALA A 53 -3.00 18.77 -11.28
N TRP A 54 -3.78 19.85 -11.31
CA TRP A 54 -3.38 21.24 -11.39
C TRP A 54 -3.53 22.00 -10.07
N SER A 55 -3.96 21.33 -8.99
CA SER A 55 -4.25 21.99 -7.71
C SER A 55 -3.00 22.45 -6.95
N SER A 56 -1.82 21.89 -7.24
CA SER A 56 -0.56 22.34 -6.66
C SER A 56 0.61 22.30 -7.65
N PRO A 57 1.58 23.23 -7.55
CA PRO A 57 2.77 23.22 -8.39
C PRO A 57 3.60 21.94 -8.21
N PHE A 58 3.51 21.30 -7.04
CA PHE A 58 4.11 20.00 -6.77
C PHE A 58 3.48 18.89 -7.63
N GLN A 59 2.15 18.82 -7.71
CA GLN A 59 1.46 17.83 -8.54
C GLN A 59 1.74 18.06 -10.04
N LEU A 60 1.85 19.31 -10.48
CA LEU A 60 2.28 19.64 -11.84
C LEU A 60 3.69 19.12 -12.14
N LEU A 61 4.67 19.41 -11.28
CA LEU A 61 6.04 18.93 -11.49
C LEU A 61 6.10 17.40 -11.48
N LEU A 62 5.34 16.77 -10.57
CA LEU A 62 5.24 15.32 -10.45
C LEU A 62 4.63 14.67 -11.69
N THR A 63 3.56 15.26 -12.24
CA THR A 63 2.90 14.79 -13.47
C THR A 63 3.82 14.97 -14.67
N LEU A 64 4.50 16.10 -14.80
CA LEU A 64 5.49 16.35 -15.86
C LEU A 64 6.67 15.37 -15.78
N LEU A 65 7.19 15.12 -14.58
CA LEU A 65 8.28 14.15 -14.39
C LEU A 65 7.83 12.73 -14.72
N THR A 66 6.64 12.32 -14.26
CA THR A 66 6.06 11.01 -14.60
C THR A 66 5.85 10.88 -16.10
N ALA A 67 5.28 11.89 -16.75
CA ALA A 67 5.07 11.93 -18.19
C ALA A 67 6.39 11.89 -18.95
N ALA A 68 7.42 12.64 -18.52
CA ALA A 68 8.74 12.63 -19.14
C ALA A 68 9.41 11.25 -19.04
N VAL A 69 9.32 10.57 -17.89
CA VAL A 69 9.86 9.22 -17.73
C VAL A 69 9.10 8.22 -18.59
N VAL A 70 7.76 8.25 -18.57
CA VAL A 70 6.94 7.37 -19.41
C VAL A 70 7.21 7.63 -20.88
N LEU A 71 7.27 8.90 -21.32
CA LEU A 71 7.58 9.26 -22.70
C LEU A 71 9.00 8.86 -23.09
N THR A 72 9.97 8.93 -22.18
CA THR A 72 11.33 8.44 -22.41
C THR A 72 11.34 6.92 -22.54
N SER A 73 10.61 6.18 -21.69
CA SER A 73 10.45 4.73 -21.81
C SER A 73 9.73 4.32 -23.08
N VAL A 74 8.66 5.04 -23.46
CA VAL A 74 7.96 4.84 -24.74
C VAL A 74 8.88 5.18 -25.89
N ARG A 75 9.61 6.30 -25.85
CA ARG A 75 10.62 6.66 -26.85
C ARG A 75 11.71 5.61 -26.97
N ASN A 76 12.12 4.96 -25.87
CA ASN A 76 13.07 3.85 -25.89
C ASN A 76 12.43 2.54 -26.41
N LEU A 77 11.10 2.42 -26.35
CA LEU A 77 10.35 1.38 -27.05
C LEU A 77 10.15 1.70 -28.54
N VAL A 78 10.06 2.96 -28.96
CA VAL A 78 9.83 3.37 -30.36
C VAL A 78 10.90 2.92 -31.37
N PRO A 79 12.23 2.92 -31.09
CA PRO A 79 13.21 2.35 -32.01
C PRO A 79 13.02 0.85 -32.15
N VAL A 80 12.25 0.22 -31.24
CA VAL A 80 11.70 -1.11 -31.39
C VAL A 80 10.35 -0.98 -32.07
N ARG A 81 10.34 -0.80 -33.39
CA ARG A 81 9.09 -0.89 -34.17
C ARG A 81 8.62 -2.36 -34.18
N TYR A 82 8.26 -2.92 -33.03
CA TYR A 82 7.92 -4.33 -32.89
C TYR A 82 7.05 -4.81 -34.05
N GLY A 83 7.62 -5.74 -34.83
CA GLY A 83 6.81 -6.78 -35.42
C GLY A 83 6.33 -7.61 -34.25
N PHE A 84 5.24 -7.19 -33.62
CA PHE A 84 4.43 -8.17 -32.92
C PHE A 84 3.85 -9.02 -34.05
N GLU A 85 4.44 -10.18 -34.29
CA GLU A 85 3.62 -11.30 -34.72
C GLU A 85 2.69 -11.57 -33.53
N LEU A 86 1.64 -10.75 -33.40
CA LEU A 86 0.47 -11.21 -32.69
C LEU A 86 0.02 -12.37 -33.56
N LEU A 87 0.42 -13.58 -33.15
CA LEU A 87 -0.32 -14.79 -33.48
C LEU A 87 -1.69 -14.59 -32.84
N VAL A 88 -2.51 -13.73 -33.45
CA VAL A 88 -3.94 -13.75 -33.23
C VAL A 88 -4.29 -15.14 -33.72
N SER A 89 -4.56 -16.03 -32.77
CA SER A 89 -5.08 -17.37 -33.10
C SER A 89 -6.14 -17.21 -34.18
N GLU A 90 -6.10 -18.00 -35.25
CA GLU A 90 -7.10 -17.95 -36.33
C GLU A 90 -8.51 -17.93 -35.75
N HIS A 91 -8.72 -18.65 -34.65
CA HIS A 91 -9.97 -18.67 -33.92
C HIS A 91 -10.41 -17.30 -33.40
N LEU A 92 -9.50 -16.46 -32.91
CA LEU A 92 -9.77 -15.13 -32.37
C LEU A 92 -10.09 -14.14 -33.50
N ILE A 93 -9.44 -14.28 -34.66
CA ILE A 93 -9.78 -13.52 -35.88
C ILE A 93 -11.17 -13.90 -36.36
N GLU A 94 -11.47 -15.19 -36.48
CA GLU A 94 -12.80 -15.66 -36.88
C GLU A 94 -13.89 -15.18 -35.91
N THR A 95 -13.61 -15.21 -34.60
CA THR A 95 -14.57 -14.77 -33.58
C THR A 95 -14.82 -13.27 -33.66
N LEU A 96 -13.76 -12.47 -33.82
CA LEU A 96 -13.88 -11.02 -34.02
C LEU A 96 -14.59 -10.69 -35.33
N GLN A 97 -14.28 -11.39 -36.41
CA GLN A 97 -14.87 -11.17 -37.73
C GLN A 97 -16.36 -11.55 -37.72
N ARG A 98 -16.74 -12.67 -37.10
CA ARG A 98 -18.15 -13.04 -36.88
C ARG A 98 -18.87 -12.02 -35.99
N ALA A 99 -18.25 -11.54 -34.91
CA ALA A 99 -18.83 -10.52 -34.06
C ALA A 99 -19.03 -9.19 -34.79
N PHE A 100 -18.06 -8.78 -35.61
CA PHE A 100 -18.13 -7.55 -36.40
C PHE A 100 -19.14 -7.64 -37.53
N LEU A 101 -19.20 -8.78 -38.22
CA LEU A 101 -20.23 -9.07 -39.23
C LEU A 101 -21.61 -9.16 -38.59
N ALA A 102 -21.76 -9.73 -37.39
CA ALA A 102 -23.03 -9.73 -36.67
C ALA A 102 -23.49 -8.32 -36.23
N LEU A 103 -22.54 -7.41 -35.97
CA LEU A 103 -22.83 -6.03 -35.58
C LEU A 103 -23.16 -5.11 -36.77
N TYR A 104 -22.63 -5.38 -37.97
CA TYR A 104 -22.70 -4.46 -39.11
C TYR A 104 -23.33 -5.01 -40.39
N ALA A 105 -23.43 -6.33 -40.56
CA ALA A 105 -24.06 -6.90 -41.74
C ALA A 105 -25.56 -7.07 -41.49
N SER A 106 -26.36 -6.30 -42.24
CA SER A 106 -27.79 -6.62 -42.40
C SER A 106 -27.91 -8.02 -43.04
N PRO A 107 -28.90 -8.84 -42.66
CA PRO A 107 -29.03 -10.23 -43.10
C PRO A 107 -29.47 -10.31 -44.57
N THR A 108 -28.55 -10.10 -45.50
CA THR A 108 -28.78 -10.34 -46.93
C THR A 108 -27.57 -11.05 -47.55
N THR A 109 -27.71 -12.37 -47.69
CA THR A 109 -27.04 -13.25 -48.67
C THR A 109 -25.55 -12.98 -48.94
N VAL A 110 -24.67 -13.37 -48.00
CA VAL A 110 -23.24 -13.53 -48.29
C VAL A 110 -23.04 -14.92 -48.90
N ALA A 111 -22.79 -14.97 -50.20
CA ALA A 111 -22.46 -16.19 -50.92
C ALA A 111 -21.09 -16.72 -50.46
N ASN A 112 -21.02 -18.03 -50.25
CA ASN A 112 -19.81 -18.77 -49.85
C ASN A 112 -18.75 -18.77 -50.96
N THR A 113 -17.97 -17.70 -51.07
CA THR A 113 -16.69 -17.73 -51.78
C THR A 113 -15.56 -17.81 -50.75
N ALA A 114 -15.19 -19.05 -50.42
CA ALA A 114 -14.03 -19.36 -49.59
C ALA A 114 -12.74 -19.10 -50.37
N THR A 115 -12.35 -17.83 -50.52
CA THR A 115 -10.98 -17.48 -50.89
C THR A 115 -10.13 -17.68 -49.65
N ALA A 116 -9.09 -18.51 -49.74
CA ALA A 116 -8.10 -18.69 -48.68
C ALA A 116 -7.51 -17.31 -48.32
N VAL A 117 -7.99 -16.74 -47.22
CA VAL A 117 -7.50 -15.47 -46.70
C VAL A 117 -6.14 -15.77 -46.11
N GLU A 118 -5.09 -15.44 -46.85
CA GLU A 118 -3.73 -15.47 -46.34
C GLU A 118 -3.71 -14.62 -45.06
N PRO A 119 -3.27 -15.17 -43.91
CA PRO A 119 -3.37 -14.50 -42.63
C PRO A 119 -2.72 -13.13 -42.75
N LEU A 120 -3.46 -12.08 -42.39
CA LEU A 120 -3.01 -10.70 -42.44
C LEU A 120 -1.78 -10.54 -41.55
N ARG A 121 -0.59 -10.77 -42.12
CA ARG A 121 0.68 -10.64 -41.45
C ARG A 121 1.07 -9.18 -41.50
N ILE A 122 0.52 -8.40 -40.57
CA ILE A 122 0.97 -7.01 -40.36
C ILE A 122 2.38 -7.08 -39.78
N GLU A 123 3.39 -7.21 -40.63
CA GLU A 123 4.78 -7.03 -40.25
C GLU A 123 5.05 -5.54 -40.06
N LEU A 124 4.71 -5.02 -38.87
CA LEU A 124 5.30 -3.78 -38.41
C LEU A 124 6.82 -3.98 -38.32
N ARG A 125 7.56 -3.40 -39.26
CA ARG A 125 9.02 -3.52 -39.38
C ARG A 125 9.70 -2.78 -38.24
N GLY A 126 10.27 -3.54 -37.32
CA GLY A 126 11.23 -3.03 -36.35
C GLY A 126 11.76 -4.07 -35.39
N GLY A 127 13.08 -4.18 -35.45
CA GLY A 127 13.85 -4.73 -34.37
C GLY A 127 14.26 -3.67 -33.39
N TYR A 128 14.75 -4.12 -32.24
CA TYR A 128 15.46 -3.29 -31.29
C TYR A 128 16.64 -2.69 -32.05
N ALA A 129 16.75 -1.37 -32.17
CA ALA A 129 17.68 -0.74 -33.12
C ALA A 129 19.16 -1.07 -32.85
N SER A 130 19.49 -1.64 -31.69
CA SER A 130 20.84 -2.14 -31.40
C SER A 130 21.06 -3.62 -31.73
N ASP A 131 20.08 -4.36 -32.27
CA ASP A 131 20.19 -5.78 -32.64
C ASP A 131 20.18 -5.96 -34.17
N ILE A 132 21.37 -6.11 -34.72
CA ILE A 132 21.65 -6.22 -36.15
C ILE A 132 21.02 -7.49 -36.75
N PHE A 133 21.02 -8.61 -36.02
CA PHE A 133 20.49 -9.87 -36.54
C PHE A 133 18.97 -9.82 -36.66
N LEU A 134 18.30 -9.23 -35.65
CA LEU A 134 16.86 -9.06 -35.69
C LEU A 134 16.44 -8.02 -36.74
N ALA A 135 17.24 -6.94 -36.91
CA ALA A 135 17.02 -5.93 -37.92
C ALA A 135 17.19 -6.46 -39.36
N LEU A 136 18.20 -7.30 -39.59
CA LEU A 136 18.48 -7.92 -40.89
C LEU A 136 17.67 -9.21 -41.14
N ARG A 137 16.90 -9.68 -40.17
CA ARG A 137 16.20 -10.99 -40.19
C ARG A 137 17.13 -12.15 -40.55
N SER A 138 18.38 -12.08 -40.11
CA SER A 138 19.40 -13.06 -40.44
C SER A 138 19.62 -14.04 -39.28
N PRO A 139 19.94 -15.32 -39.58
CA PRO A 139 20.36 -16.24 -38.53
C PRO A 139 21.66 -15.79 -37.88
N ILE A 140 21.83 -16.16 -36.62
CA ILE A 140 23.07 -15.94 -35.86
C ILE A 140 24.25 -16.64 -36.54
N THR A 141 24.00 -17.69 -37.32
CA THR A 141 25.00 -18.45 -38.07
C THR A 141 25.34 -17.88 -39.46
N ILE A 142 24.77 -16.73 -39.85
CA ILE A 142 25.00 -16.14 -41.19
C ILE A 142 26.51 -15.93 -41.49
N PRO A 143 27.05 -16.31 -42.66
CA PRO A 143 28.46 -16.09 -42.94
C PRO A 143 28.86 -14.60 -42.83
N THR A 144 30.04 -14.32 -42.27
CA THR A 144 30.50 -12.93 -42.01
C THR A 144 30.60 -12.10 -43.29
N ALA A 145 30.93 -12.74 -44.43
CA ALA A 145 30.94 -12.09 -45.73
C ALA A 145 29.54 -11.60 -46.13
N THR A 146 28.52 -12.44 -45.93
CA THR A 146 27.12 -12.08 -46.18
C THR A 146 26.64 -11.00 -45.21
N LEU A 147 27.02 -11.08 -43.93
CA LEU A 147 26.69 -10.04 -42.94
C LEU A 147 27.25 -8.67 -43.34
N ARG A 148 28.50 -8.60 -43.82
CA ARG A 148 29.12 -7.36 -44.32
C ARG A 148 28.39 -6.81 -45.54
N SER A 149 28.04 -7.68 -46.49
CA SER A 149 27.28 -7.28 -47.69
C SER A 149 25.90 -6.72 -47.31
N LEU A 150 25.19 -7.37 -46.38
CA LEU A 150 23.89 -6.90 -45.89
C LEU A 150 23.98 -5.55 -45.16
N LEU A 151 24.99 -5.38 -44.31
CA LEU A 151 25.25 -4.11 -43.63
C LEU A 151 25.58 -2.97 -44.62
N ALA A 152 26.43 -3.25 -45.62
CA ALA A 152 26.76 -2.29 -46.66
C ALA A 152 25.54 -1.89 -47.51
N SER A 153 24.64 -2.85 -47.76
CA SER A 153 23.40 -2.58 -48.51
C SER A 153 22.34 -1.81 -47.72
N THR A 154 22.45 -1.74 -46.38
CA THR A 154 21.42 -1.13 -45.52
C THR A 154 21.96 -0.11 -44.52
N PRO A 155 22.60 0.99 -44.98
CA PRO A 155 23.18 2.01 -44.09
C PRO A 155 22.13 2.72 -43.23
N SER A 156 20.88 2.79 -43.68
CA SER A 156 19.77 3.41 -42.96
C SER A 156 19.38 2.68 -41.66
N LEU A 157 19.66 1.38 -41.55
CA LEU A 157 19.39 0.62 -40.32
C LEU A 157 20.35 1.00 -39.19
N LEU A 158 21.56 1.47 -39.51
CA LEU A 158 22.56 1.90 -38.54
C LEU A 158 22.23 3.27 -37.93
N GLY A 159 21.71 4.19 -38.75
CA GLY A 159 21.46 5.58 -38.34
C GLY A 159 20.38 5.77 -37.26
N LEU A 160 19.52 4.77 -37.01
CA LEU A 160 18.46 4.85 -36.01
C LEU A 160 18.85 4.32 -34.63
N GLY A 161 19.99 3.62 -34.49
CA GLY A 161 20.33 2.93 -33.24
C GLY A 161 21.80 2.77 -32.90
N PHE A 162 22.69 2.75 -33.89
CA PHE A 162 24.12 2.66 -33.65
C PHE A 162 24.72 4.07 -33.56
N GLN A 163 25.09 4.51 -32.36
CA GLN A 163 25.70 5.82 -32.12
C GLN A 163 27.22 5.84 -32.32
N GLY A 164 27.80 4.78 -32.89
CA GLY A 164 29.25 4.65 -33.07
C GLY A 164 29.76 5.22 -34.40
N THR A 165 31.07 5.45 -34.45
CA THR A 165 31.80 5.82 -35.66
C THR A 165 31.90 4.63 -36.63
N GLU A 166 32.29 4.87 -37.89
CA GLU A 166 32.55 3.79 -38.85
C GLU A 166 33.62 2.82 -38.35
N ALA A 167 34.62 3.31 -37.62
CA ALA A 167 35.65 2.49 -36.98
C ALA A 167 35.04 1.54 -35.92
N ASP A 168 34.07 2.02 -35.14
CA ASP A 168 33.36 1.19 -34.16
C ASP A 168 32.54 0.09 -34.84
N LEU A 169 31.95 0.39 -35.99
CA LEU A 169 31.22 -0.61 -36.80
C LEU A 169 32.18 -1.67 -37.35
N GLN A 170 33.35 -1.28 -37.87
CA GLN A 170 34.35 -2.22 -38.35
C GLN A 170 34.88 -3.11 -37.22
N SER A 171 35.14 -2.54 -36.04
CA SER A 171 35.52 -3.28 -34.83
C SER A 171 34.42 -4.26 -34.40
N LEU A 172 33.16 -3.83 -34.40
CA LEU A 172 32.02 -4.69 -34.11
C LEU A 172 31.92 -5.85 -35.09
N VAL A 173 31.99 -5.59 -36.40
CA VAL A 173 31.93 -6.61 -37.44
C VAL A 173 33.12 -7.59 -37.33
N ALA A 174 34.30 -7.12 -36.95
CA ALA A 174 35.45 -7.98 -36.69
C ALA A 174 35.18 -8.93 -35.51
N ARG A 175 34.59 -8.45 -34.41
CA ARG A 175 34.21 -9.30 -33.26
C ARG A 175 33.05 -10.23 -33.57
N LEU A 176 32.08 -9.79 -34.37
CA LEU A 176 30.97 -10.62 -34.87
C LEU A 176 31.43 -11.66 -35.90
N SER A 177 32.71 -11.70 -36.28
CA SER A 177 33.19 -12.72 -37.22
C SER A 177 33.24 -14.12 -36.61
N SER A 178 33.38 -14.22 -35.28
CA SER A 178 33.35 -15.48 -34.53
C SER A 178 31.95 -15.78 -34.01
N TYR A 179 31.61 -17.07 -33.87
CA TYR A 179 30.32 -17.49 -33.31
C TYR A 179 30.15 -17.01 -31.87
N ASP A 180 31.20 -17.08 -31.06
CA ASP A 180 31.18 -16.63 -29.66
C ASP A 180 30.95 -15.11 -29.55
N GLY A 181 31.52 -14.32 -30.45
CA GLY A 181 31.28 -12.88 -30.51
C GLY A 181 29.81 -12.55 -30.81
N ARG A 182 29.15 -13.33 -31.66
CA ARG A 182 27.71 -13.18 -31.95
C ARG A 182 26.84 -13.60 -30.77
N LYS A 183 27.21 -14.67 -30.07
CA LYS A 183 26.54 -15.10 -28.82
C LYS A 183 26.64 -14.00 -27.75
N LEU A 184 27.84 -13.44 -27.56
CA LEU A 184 28.07 -12.33 -26.62
C LEU A 184 27.29 -11.08 -27.02
N TYR A 185 27.23 -10.76 -28.30
CA TYR A 185 26.45 -9.64 -28.82
C TYR A 185 24.95 -9.75 -28.49
N LEU A 186 24.37 -10.94 -28.65
CA LEU A 186 22.95 -11.16 -28.33
C LEU A 186 22.64 -11.11 -26.83
N LEU A 187 23.64 -11.37 -25.99
CA LEU A 187 23.51 -11.41 -24.54
C LEU A 187 23.73 -10.03 -23.93
N VAL A 188 24.81 -9.35 -24.33
CA VAL A 188 25.30 -8.11 -23.71
C VAL A 188 24.96 -6.85 -24.53
N GLY A 189 24.78 -6.98 -25.84
CA GLY A 189 24.55 -5.88 -26.78
C GLY A 189 25.83 -5.34 -27.42
N ALA A 190 25.69 -4.33 -28.30
CA ALA A 190 26.81 -3.80 -29.10
C ALA A 190 27.87 -3.05 -28.28
N THR A 191 27.44 -2.27 -27.27
CA THR A 191 28.28 -1.29 -26.58
C THR A 191 29.48 -1.92 -25.86
N PRO A 192 29.33 -3.01 -25.08
CA PRO A 192 30.50 -3.63 -24.44
C PRO A 192 31.46 -4.29 -25.43
N LEU A 193 30.96 -4.72 -26.59
CA LEU A 193 31.80 -5.27 -27.65
C LEU A 193 32.63 -4.19 -28.36
N THR A 194 32.11 -2.97 -28.53
CA THR A 194 32.87 -1.90 -29.19
C THR A 194 33.78 -1.15 -28.22
N GLN A 195 33.32 -0.90 -26.99
CA GLN A 195 34.03 -0.04 -26.04
C GLN A 195 35.08 -0.78 -25.19
N CYS A 196 34.90 -2.08 -24.92
CA CYS A 196 35.88 -2.82 -24.11
C CYS A 196 37.01 -3.38 -24.97
N VAL A 197 38.14 -2.67 -25.02
CA VAL A 197 39.34 -3.11 -25.76
C VAL A 197 40.05 -4.29 -25.07
N PHE A 198 39.97 -4.38 -23.73
CA PHE A 198 40.68 -5.39 -22.93
C PHE A 198 39.87 -6.67 -22.63
N CYS A 199 38.60 -6.73 -23.06
CA CYS A 199 37.74 -7.88 -22.78
C CYS A 199 38.04 -9.03 -23.75
N HIS A 200 38.45 -10.18 -23.22
CA HIS A 200 38.72 -11.38 -24.01
C HIS A 200 37.77 -12.53 -23.66
N SER A 201 37.35 -12.63 -22.40
CA SER A 201 36.41 -13.63 -21.92
C SER A 201 34.98 -13.10 -21.83
N SER A 202 33.99 -13.98 -21.82
CA SER A 202 32.59 -13.61 -21.57
C SER A 202 32.39 -12.89 -20.24
N THR A 203 33.16 -13.30 -19.23
CA THR A 203 33.14 -12.74 -17.88
C THR A 203 33.64 -11.29 -17.86
N ASP A 204 34.64 -10.95 -18.67
CA ASP A 204 35.15 -9.57 -18.77
C ASP A 204 34.07 -8.64 -19.32
N TYR A 205 33.35 -9.07 -20.36
CA TYR A 205 32.23 -8.30 -20.94
C TYR A 205 31.08 -8.13 -19.95
N PHE A 206 30.79 -9.16 -19.14
CA PHE A 206 29.78 -9.08 -18.08
C PHE A 206 30.14 -7.99 -17.07
N TYR A 207 31.36 -8.02 -16.51
CA TYR A 207 31.80 -7.02 -15.54
C TYR A 207 31.88 -5.62 -16.14
N PHE A 208 32.24 -5.48 -17.42
CA PHE A 208 32.20 -4.20 -18.11
C PHE A 208 30.77 -3.66 -18.27
N ALA A 209 29.80 -4.53 -18.56
CA ALA A 209 28.40 -4.13 -18.74
C ALA A 209 27.68 -3.83 -17.42
N LEU A 210 28.12 -4.45 -16.31
CA LEU A 210 27.44 -4.39 -15.02
C LEU A 210 27.29 -2.96 -14.45
N PRO A 211 28.31 -2.08 -14.44
CA PRO A 211 28.15 -0.70 -13.98
C PRO A 211 27.09 0.08 -14.78
N GLY A 212 27.06 -0.10 -16.10
CA GLY A 212 26.04 0.51 -16.96
C GLY A 212 24.64 0.03 -16.63
N LEU A 213 24.49 -1.27 -16.35
CA LEU A 213 23.24 -1.85 -15.89
C LEU A 213 22.80 -1.26 -14.54
N VAL A 214 23.69 -1.26 -13.54
CA VAL A 214 23.44 -0.70 -12.21
C VAL A 214 23.06 0.77 -12.28
N ALA A 215 23.77 1.57 -13.08
CA ALA A 215 23.49 2.99 -13.28
C ALA A 215 22.07 3.24 -13.84
N GLN A 216 21.63 2.41 -14.80
CA GLN A 216 20.27 2.50 -15.34
C GLN A 216 19.19 2.20 -14.30
N TYR A 217 19.41 1.24 -13.39
CA TYR A 217 18.48 0.99 -12.29
C TYR A 217 18.55 2.06 -11.21
N ALA A 218 19.74 2.55 -10.88
CA ALA A 218 19.94 3.62 -9.91
C ALA A 218 19.18 4.90 -10.32
N TRP A 219 19.27 5.31 -11.58
CA TRP A 219 18.50 6.46 -12.10
C TRP A 219 16.99 6.27 -11.95
N ARG A 220 16.48 5.06 -12.17
CA ARG A 220 15.05 4.78 -12.09
C ARG A 220 14.55 4.64 -10.66
N LEU A 221 15.37 4.09 -9.77
CA LEU A 221 15.13 4.11 -8.33
C LEU A 221 15.05 5.55 -7.82
N LEU A 222 15.95 6.42 -8.30
CA LEU A 222 15.91 7.85 -8.01
C LEU A 222 14.61 8.49 -8.52
N ALA A 223 14.21 8.22 -9.77
CA ALA A 223 12.94 8.74 -10.32
C ALA A 223 11.70 8.29 -9.52
N ILE A 224 11.64 7.01 -9.12
CA ILE A 224 10.58 6.50 -8.24
C ILE A 224 10.64 7.16 -6.86
N GLY A 225 11.84 7.35 -6.32
CA GLY A 225 12.07 8.06 -5.06
C GLY A 225 11.50 9.47 -5.10
N PHE A 226 11.71 10.20 -6.21
CA PHE A 226 11.10 11.50 -6.43
C PHE A 226 9.57 11.41 -6.52
N ILE A 227 9.04 10.47 -7.30
CA ILE A 227 7.59 10.37 -7.53
C ILE A 227 6.81 9.94 -6.28
N THR A 228 7.44 9.15 -5.42
CA THR A 228 6.85 8.64 -4.18
C THR A 228 7.19 9.50 -2.96
N SER A 229 7.96 10.58 -3.14
CA SER A 229 8.32 11.49 -2.05
C SER A 229 7.10 12.23 -1.52
N SER A 230 6.97 12.28 -0.19
CA SER A 230 5.99 13.14 0.47
C SER A 230 6.55 14.57 0.52
N PRO A 231 5.72 15.62 0.44
CA PRO A 231 6.17 16.99 0.66
C PRO A 231 6.76 17.23 2.06
N SER A 232 6.45 16.36 3.03
CA SER A 232 7.10 16.36 4.36
C SER A 232 8.52 15.81 4.35
N ASP A 233 8.92 15.08 3.31
CA ASP A 233 10.26 14.49 3.23
C ASP A 233 11.29 15.57 2.83
N PRO A 234 12.58 15.44 3.20
CA PRO A 234 13.62 16.39 2.82
C PRO A 234 13.73 16.56 1.29
N LEU A 235 13.47 15.49 0.53
CA LEU A 235 13.37 15.55 -0.94
C LEU A 235 12.15 16.36 -1.40
N GLY A 236 11.01 16.22 -0.72
CA GLY A 236 9.81 17.01 -0.98
C GLY A 236 10.03 18.51 -0.78
N LEU A 237 10.80 18.89 0.24
CA LEU A 237 11.21 20.29 0.47
C LEU A 237 12.09 20.83 -0.67
N LEU A 238 13.03 20.02 -1.17
CA LEU A 238 13.87 20.37 -2.32
C LEU A 238 13.01 20.57 -3.58
N VAL A 239 12.10 19.62 -3.85
CA VAL A 239 11.17 19.67 -4.99
C VAL A 239 10.26 20.90 -4.91
N ASN A 240 9.75 21.23 -3.73
CA ASN A 240 8.97 22.44 -3.50
C ASN A 240 9.80 23.71 -3.73
N ARG A 241 11.08 23.72 -3.35
CA ARG A 241 11.98 24.85 -3.60
C ARG A 241 12.22 25.04 -5.10
N ILE A 242 12.49 23.97 -5.83
CA ILE A 242 12.67 23.98 -7.29
C ILE A 242 11.36 24.38 -7.99
N GLY A 243 10.23 23.84 -7.56
CA GLY A 243 8.91 24.18 -8.08
C GLY A 243 8.57 25.67 -7.90
N ARG A 244 8.96 26.28 -6.78
CA ARG A 244 8.81 27.73 -6.57
C ARG A 244 9.72 28.57 -7.47
N LEU A 245 10.92 28.07 -7.81
CA LEU A 245 11.81 28.75 -8.75
C LEU A 245 11.32 28.64 -10.20
N LEU A 246 10.74 27.50 -10.57
CA LEU A 246 10.21 27.25 -11.91
C LEU A 246 8.81 27.80 -12.15
N SER A 247 8.01 27.96 -11.09
CA SER A 247 6.70 28.57 -11.16
C SER A 247 6.85 30.06 -11.49
N LEU A 248 6.85 30.36 -12.78
CA LEU A 248 6.79 31.69 -13.37
C LEU A 248 5.71 32.53 -12.66
N ARG A 249 6.13 33.28 -11.65
CA ARG A 249 5.50 34.47 -11.05
C ARG A 249 3.97 34.56 -11.23
N SER A 250 3.25 33.52 -10.80
CA SER A 250 1.79 33.56 -10.73
C SER A 250 1.41 34.64 -9.73
N SER A 251 0.92 35.74 -10.27
CA SER A 251 0.80 37.01 -9.59
C SER A 251 -0.41 36.99 -8.66
N SER A 252 -0.19 37.26 -7.38
CA SER A 252 -1.15 37.98 -6.53
C SER A 252 -2.54 37.36 -6.36
N ALA A 253 -2.63 36.07 -5.97
CA ALA A 253 -3.87 35.58 -5.37
C ALA A 253 -3.94 36.06 -3.91
N THR A 254 -4.67 37.15 -3.69
CA THR A 254 -4.96 37.76 -2.39
C THR A 254 -5.44 36.69 -1.41
N SER A 255 -4.65 36.46 -0.36
CA SER A 255 -4.89 35.48 0.68
C SER A 255 -6.13 35.86 1.51
N LEU A 256 -7.29 35.32 1.14
CA LEU A 256 -8.41 35.22 2.07
C LEU A 256 -7.98 34.29 3.24
N PRO A 257 -8.42 34.56 4.48
CA PRO A 257 -8.09 33.76 5.66
C PRO A 257 -8.73 32.37 5.52
N ALA A 258 -8.00 31.49 4.85
CA ALA A 258 -8.37 30.11 4.62
C ALA A 258 -8.27 29.37 5.95
N HIS A 259 -9.40 29.19 6.63
CA HIS A 259 -9.55 28.19 7.66
C HIS A 259 -9.45 26.80 7.00
N GLN A 260 -8.21 26.40 6.73
CA GLN A 260 -7.64 25.15 7.20
C GLN A 260 -8.23 23.84 6.68
N GLN A 261 -8.69 23.80 5.43
CA GLN A 261 -8.69 22.54 4.70
C GLN A 261 -7.32 22.37 4.07
N ARG A 262 -6.37 21.78 4.81
CA ARG A 262 -5.13 21.27 4.19
C ARG A 262 -5.58 20.28 3.14
N PRO A 263 -5.26 20.49 1.84
CA PRO A 263 -5.61 19.54 0.81
C PRO A 263 -5.07 18.18 1.24
N GLN A 264 -5.94 17.17 1.31
CA GLN A 264 -5.52 15.81 1.63
C GLN A 264 -4.56 15.36 0.53
N GLU A 265 -3.28 15.37 0.84
CA GLU A 265 -2.23 14.93 -0.07
C GLU A 265 -2.25 13.41 -0.16
N LEU A 266 -2.19 12.90 -1.38
CA LEU A 266 -2.18 11.48 -1.69
C LEU A 266 -0.86 10.86 -1.20
N ASP A 267 -0.93 9.91 -0.26
CA ASP A 267 0.25 9.22 0.26
C ASP A 267 0.71 8.12 -0.70
N ARG A 268 1.91 8.28 -1.28
CA ARG A 268 2.54 7.30 -2.17
C ARG A 268 3.70 6.56 -1.52
N LYS A 269 3.95 6.77 -0.22
CA LYS A 269 5.13 6.24 0.48
C LYS A 269 5.21 4.72 0.45
N ARG A 270 4.07 4.04 0.53
CA ARG A 270 3.99 2.56 0.49
C ARG A 270 4.46 1.99 -0.86
N TRP A 271 4.19 2.69 -1.96
CA TRP A 271 4.65 2.26 -3.28
C TRP A 271 6.16 2.25 -3.39
N ARG A 272 6.87 3.11 -2.63
CA ARG A 272 8.34 3.16 -2.63
C ARG A 272 8.94 1.81 -2.28
N GLY A 273 8.44 1.13 -1.24
CA GLY A 273 8.96 -0.17 -0.83
C GLY A 273 8.77 -1.24 -1.91
N TYR A 274 7.54 -1.37 -2.41
CA TYR A 274 7.21 -2.36 -3.45
C TYR A 274 7.95 -2.09 -4.76
N ALA A 275 7.99 -0.83 -5.19
CA ALA A 275 8.67 -0.42 -6.40
C ALA A 275 10.17 -0.68 -6.31
N THR A 276 10.82 -0.27 -5.22
CA THR A 276 12.25 -0.53 -4.99
C THR A 276 12.55 -2.03 -4.98
N ALA A 277 11.77 -2.83 -4.25
CA ALA A 277 11.95 -4.28 -4.20
C ALA A 277 11.79 -4.92 -5.60
N THR A 278 10.79 -4.48 -6.36
CA THR A 278 10.55 -4.96 -7.73
C THR A 278 11.72 -4.61 -8.66
N LEU A 279 12.26 -3.40 -8.55
CA LEU A 279 13.40 -2.97 -9.36
C LEU A 279 14.69 -3.70 -9.01
N LEU A 280 14.97 -3.90 -7.72
CA LEU A 280 16.12 -4.67 -7.28
C LEU A 280 15.99 -6.15 -7.69
N GLY A 281 14.77 -6.71 -7.61
CA GLY A 281 14.49 -8.05 -8.11
C GLY A 281 14.76 -8.18 -9.61
N MET A 282 14.29 -7.22 -10.42
CA MET A 282 14.55 -7.24 -11.87
C MET A 282 16.04 -7.04 -12.19
N LEU A 283 16.75 -6.16 -11.47
CA LEU A 283 18.21 -6.00 -11.61
C LEU A 283 18.93 -7.32 -11.32
N ALA A 284 18.56 -8.03 -10.24
CA ALA A 284 19.15 -9.31 -9.88
C ALA A 284 18.88 -10.39 -10.94
N ILE A 285 17.64 -10.46 -11.45
CA ILE A 285 17.27 -11.38 -12.54
C ILE A 285 18.09 -11.08 -13.80
N GLU A 286 18.22 -9.82 -14.20
CA GLU A 286 19.02 -9.46 -15.37
C GLU A 286 20.50 -9.76 -15.17
N ALA A 287 21.06 -9.44 -14.01
CA ALA A 287 22.45 -9.77 -13.69
C ALA A 287 22.68 -11.29 -13.75
N LEU A 288 21.75 -12.09 -13.23
CA LEU A 288 21.83 -13.55 -13.24
C LEU A 288 21.65 -14.14 -14.66
N VAL A 289 20.77 -13.57 -15.47
CA VAL A 289 20.62 -13.95 -16.89
C VAL A 289 21.90 -13.64 -17.67
N LEU A 290 22.54 -12.51 -17.36
CA LEU A 290 23.80 -12.12 -17.99
C LEU A 290 25.00 -12.96 -17.50
N SER A 291 24.98 -13.46 -16.25
CA SER A 291 26.10 -14.22 -15.68
C SER A 291 26.07 -15.71 -16.04
N GLU A 292 24.90 -16.36 -15.97
CA GLU A 292 24.85 -17.84 -16.03
C GLU A 292 23.85 -18.43 -17.04
N LEU A 293 22.75 -17.74 -17.35
CA LEU A 293 21.61 -18.39 -18.03
C LEU A 293 21.50 -18.12 -19.54
N GLY A 294 22.41 -17.35 -20.12
CA GLY A 294 22.36 -17.01 -21.53
C GLY A 294 22.88 -18.10 -22.47
N GLU A 295 22.28 -19.30 -22.43
CA GLU A 295 22.48 -20.27 -23.50
C GLU A 295 21.79 -19.80 -24.77
N VAL A 296 22.55 -19.12 -25.63
CA VAL A 296 22.13 -18.77 -26.99
C VAL A 296 22.23 -20.02 -27.85
N ARG A 297 21.08 -20.48 -28.36
CA ARG A 297 21.00 -21.60 -29.31
C ARG A 297 21.28 -21.10 -30.72
N ALA A 298 21.80 -21.96 -31.60
CA ALA A 298 22.10 -21.60 -32.99
C ALA A 298 20.87 -21.27 -33.87
N GLY A 299 19.65 -21.52 -33.37
CA GLY A 299 18.40 -21.27 -34.11
C GLY A 299 18.06 -19.78 -34.30
N GLN A 300 17.16 -19.49 -35.22
CA GLN A 300 16.62 -18.15 -35.53
C GLN A 300 15.55 -17.66 -34.54
N GLY A 301 15.48 -18.25 -33.34
CA GLY A 301 14.42 -17.91 -32.38
C GLY A 301 14.62 -16.52 -31.79
N ARG A 302 13.57 -15.69 -31.80
CA ARG A 302 13.54 -14.39 -31.11
C ARG A 302 13.95 -14.47 -29.63
N TRP A 303 13.72 -15.62 -29.00
CA TRP A 303 14.13 -15.89 -27.63
C TRP A 303 15.65 -15.90 -27.40
N ASN A 304 16.44 -16.08 -28.47
CA ASN A 304 17.91 -16.01 -28.38
C ASN A 304 18.44 -14.57 -28.24
N HIS A 305 17.62 -13.56 -28.48
CA HIS A 305 17.98 -12.15 -28.42
C HIS A 305 17.79 -11.59 -26.99
N TRP A 306 18.52 -12.16 -26.04
CA TRP A 306 18.38 -11.86 -24.61
C TRP A 306 18.50 -10.37 -24.29
N HIS A 307 19.48 -9.67 -24.86
CA HIS A 307 19.67 -8.25 -24.64
C HIS A 307 18.43 -7.42 -25.01
N ALA A 308 17.87 -7.67 -26.19
CA ALA A 308 16.67 -6.98 -26.66
C ALA A 308 15.44 -7.33 -25.81
N ASN A 309 15.26 -8.61 -25.48
CA ASN A 309 14.13 -9.09 -24.68
C ASN A 309 14.18 -8.56 -23.24
N LEU A 310 15.37 -8.55 -22.62
CA LEU A 310 15.57 -7.96 -21.29
C LEU A 310 15.31 -6.46 -21.32
N HIS A 311 15.84 -5.74 -22.32
CA HIS A 311 15.55 -4.32 -22.46
C HIS A 311 14.04 -4.03 -22.61
N LEU A 312 13.33 -4.83 -23.41
CA LEU A 312 11.89 -4.71 -23.55
C LEU A 312 11.17 -4.95 -22.22
N ALA A 313 11.45 -6.07 -21.56
CA ALA A 313 10.83 -6.45 -20.29
C ALA A 313 11.03 -5.37 -19.24
N ARG A 314 12.25 -4.83 -19.19
CA ARG A 314 12.66 -3.70 -18.39
C ARG A 314 11.81 -2.44 -18.66
N GLN A 315 11.71 -1.99 -19.92
CA GLN A 315 10.90 -0.79 -20.23
C GLN A 315 9.41 -0.99 -19.91
N LEU A 316 8.86 -2.18 -20.19
CA LEU A 316 7.47 -2.50 -19.84
C LEU A 316 7.26 -2.48 -18.34
N LEU A 317 8.17 -3.09 -17.56
CA LEU A 317 8.11 -3.06 -16.11
C LEU A 317 8.08 -1.63 -15.58
N PHE A 318 8.89 -0.73 -16.13
CA PHE A 318 8.87 0.68 -15.72
C PHE A 318 7.59 1.38 -16.08
N ILE A 319 7.06 1.20 -17.29
CA ILE A 319 5.78 1.81 -17.66
C ILE A 319 4.67 1.33 -16.72
N VAL A 320 4.59 0.02 -16.47
CA VAL A 320 3.60 -0.57 -15.56
C VAL A 320 3.77 -0.04 -14.14
N LEU A 321 5.00 0.03 -13.64
CA LEU A 321 5.27 0.50 -12.28
C LEU A 321 4.93 1.99 -12.12
N PHE A 322 5.36 2.85 -13.05
CA PHE A 322 5.05 4.28 -12.99
C PHE A 322 3.56 4.55 -13.17
N ALA A 323 2.89 3.84 -14.09
CA ALA A 323 1.44 3.89 -14.22
C ALA A 323 0.76 3.43 -12.93
N GLY A 324 1.23 2.35 -12.32
CA GLY A 324 0.73 1.83 -11.04
C GLY A 324 0.79 2.87 -9.92
N VAL A 325 1.97 3.48 -9.73
CA VAL A 325 2.18 4.53 -8.73
C VAL A 325 1.32 5.76 -9.00
N TYR A 326 1.09 6.10 -10.27
CA TYR A 326 0.32 7.27 -10.67
C TYR A 326 -1.19 7.07 -10.53
N PHE A 327 -1.73 5.96 -11.04
CA PHE A 327 -3.17 5.70 -11.09
C PHE A 327 -3.74 5.13 -9.80
N PHE A 328 -2.92 4.50 -8.96
CA PHE A 328 -3.36 3.91 -7.70
C PHE A 328 -2.69 4.57 -6.49
N PRO A 329 -2.88 5.89 -6.28
CA PRO A 329 -2.43 6.50 -5.04
C PRO A 329 -3.15 5.82 -3.87
N LEU A 330 -2.40 5.54 -2.81
CA LEU A 330 -2.99 4.97 -1.61
C LEU A 330 -3.63 6.11 -0.80
N HIS A 331 -4.75 5.80 -0.16
CA HIS A 331 -5.41 6.77 0.70
C HIS A 331 -4.44 7.12 1.85
N PRO A 332 -4.24 8.42 2.13
CA PRO A 332 -3.41 8.83 3.23
C PRO A 332 -3.92 8.19 4.51
N LYS A 333 -3.01 7.57 5.27
CA LYS A 333 -3.37 7.15 6.61
C LYS A 333 -3.58 8.41 7.44
N PRO A 334 -4.70 8.55 8.18
CA PRO A 334 -4.87 9.68 9.08
C PRO A 334 -3.66 9.73 10.02
N SER A 335 -3.12 10.93 10.18
CA SER A 335 -1.98 11.16 11.07
C SER A 335 -2.29 10.62 12.47
N ALA A 336 -1.27 10.27 13.26
CA ALA A 336 -1.49 9.80 14.63
C ALA A 336 -2.37 10.79 15.41
N PHE A 337 -2.11 12.08 15.23
CA PHE A 337 -2.93 13.15 15.79
C PHE A 337 -4.37 13.16 15.29
N GLU A 338 -4.61 13.06 13.98
CA GLU A 338 -5.99 12.99 13.44
C GLU A 338 -6.73 11.75 13.93
N ARG A 339 -6.02 10.62 14.08
CA ARG A 339 -6.60 9.42 14.70
C ARG A 339 -6.98 9.70 16.15
N THR A 340 -6.09 10.28 16.94
CA THR A 340 -6.38 10.66 18.34
C THR A 340 -7.50 11.69 18.44
N ALA A 341 -7.55 12.67 17.53
CA ALA A 341 -8.60 13.67 17.49
C ALA A 341 -9.94 13.07 17.07
N ALA A 342 -9.94 12.17 16.09
CA ALA A 342 -11.13 11.42 15.68
C ALA A 342 -11.62 10.52 16.81
N THR A 343 -10.72 9.81 17.51
CA THR A 343 -11.09 8.99 18.67
C THR A 343 -11.58 9.86 19.81
N MET A 344 -10.98 11.02 20.07
CA MET A 344 -11.40 11.94 21.12
C MET A 344 -12.79 12.52 20.84
N ARG A 345 -13.08 12.90 19.59
CA ARG A 345 -14.44 13.31 19.19
C ARG A 345 -15.44 12.17 19.32
N ALA A 346 -15.05 10.95 18.93
CA ALA A 346 -15.90 9.78 19.09
C ALA A 346 -16.15 9.46 20.58
N THR A 347 -15.16 9.58 21.46
CA THR A 347 -15.34 9.39 22.90
C THR A 347 -16.20 10.51 23.50
N HIS A 348 -16.04 11.75 23.05
CA HIS A 348 -16.87 12.87 23.48
C HIS A 348 -18.34 12.64 23.11
N ALA A 349 -18.62 12.29 21.86
CA ALA A 349 -19.97 11.98 21.40
C ALA A 349 -20.58 10.78 22.15
N ARG A 350 -19.77 9.76 22.46
CA ARG A 350 -20.20 8.63 23.31
C ARG A 350 -20.53 9.08 24.72
N LEU A 351 -19.72 9.96 25.31
CA LEU A 351 -19.94 10.49 26.65
C LEU A 351 -21.23 11.32 26.71
N GLU A 352 -21.45 12.21 25.75
CA GLU A 352 -22.68 12.99 25.62
C GLU A 352 -23.92 12.09 25.52
N LYS A 353 -23.82 11.02 24.72
CA LYS A 353 -24.90 10.03 24.60
C LYS A 353 -25.15 9.29 25.91
N THR A 354 -24.10 8.89 26.64
CA THR A 354 -24.27 8.23 27.95
C THR A 354 -24.89 9.16 28.97
N LEU A 355 -24.49 10.44 29.01
CA LEU A 355 -25.07 11.43 29.90
C LEU A 355 -26.55 11.65 29.60
N HIS A 356 -26.92 11.76 28.33
CA HIS A 356 -28.31 11.88 27.92
C HIS A 356 -29.14 10.65 28.34
N ASN A 357 -28.59 9.44 28.16
CA ASN A 357 -29.26 8.21 28.59
C ASN A 357 -29.45 8.13 30.09
N ILE A 358 -28.46 8.57 30.89
CA ILE A 358 -28.57 8.63 32.36
C ILE A 358 -29.68 9.61 32.77
N GLU A 359 -29.76 10.78 32.13
CA GLU A 359 -30.79 11.77 32.43
C GLU A 359 -32.19 11.25 32.08
N VAL A 360 -32.34 10.61 30.91
CA VAL A 360 -33.59 9.95 30.52
C VAL A 360 -33.95 8.83 31.49
N ALA A 361 -32.98 8.02 31.93
CA ALA A 361 -33.18 6.97 32.93
C ALA A 361 -33.62 7.54 34.29
N ARG A 362 -33.08 8.69 34.70
CA ARG A 362 -33.49 9.39 35.92
C ARG A 362 -34.92 9.92 35.80
N ILE A 363 -35.25 10.61 34.72
CA ILE A 363 -36.59 11.17 34.50
C ILE A 363 -37.63 10.04 34.44
N THR A 364 -37.33 8.96 33.71
CA THR A 364 -38.22 7.79 33.64
C THR A 364 -38.40 7.15 35.01
N ARG A 365 -37.33 7.00 35.81
CA ARG A 365 -37.42 6.55 37.20
C ARG A 365 -38.32 7.46 38.03
N GLU A 366 -38.12 8.78 38.01
CA GLU A 366 -38.93 9.73 38.77
C GLU A 366 -40.41 9.72 38.35
N VAL A 367 -40.71 9.59 37.05
CA VAL A 367 -42.09 9.46 36.52
C VAL A 367 -42.73 8.16 37.01
N VAL A 368 -42.01 7.04 36.96
CA VAL A 368 -42.48 5.75 37.45
C VAL A 368 -42.80 5.81 38.95
N TRP A 369 -41.94 6.43 39.77
CA TRP A 369 -42.16 6.53 41.22
C TRP A 369 -43.31 7.49 41.60
N ARG A 370 -43.62 8.49 40.78
CA ARG A 370 -44.73 9.42 41.03
C ARG A 370 -46.10 8.84 40.68
N ASP A 371 -46.18 7.87 39.76
CA ASP A 371 -47.43 7.22 39.39
C ASP A 371 -47.63 5.90 40.17
N PRO A 372 -48.52 5.85 41.19
CA PRO A 372 -48.75 4.63 41.96
C PRO A 372 -49.27 3.46 41.11
N GLY A 373 -49.88 3.72 39.94
CA GLY A 373 -50.27 2.70 38.99
C GLY A 373 -49.09 2.05 38.29
N MET A 374 -48.06 2.82 37.92
CA MET A 374 -46.83 2.28 37.34
C MET A 374 -45.98 1.53 38.36
N VAL A 375 -45.87 2.03 39.60
CA VAL A 375 -45.15 1.32 40.67
C VAL A 375 -45.71 -0.09 40.87
N ARG A 376 -47.05 -0.24 40.89
CA ARG A 376 -47.68 -1.55 40.99
C ARG A 376 -47.35 -2.45 39.79
N LYS A 377 -47.43 -1.93 38.56
CA LYS A 377 -47.06 -2.71 37.36
C LYS A 377 -45.60 -3.14 37.35
N VAL A 378 -44.69 -2.29 37.82
CA VAL A 378 -43.26 -2.62 37.93
C VAL A 378 -43.02 -3.66 39.02
N ALA A 379 -43.71 -3.55 40.16
CA ALA A 379 -43.67 -4.56 41.22
C ALA A 379 -44.25 -5.90 40.76
N ASP A 380 -45.39 -5.89 40.05
CA ASP A 380 -46.02 -7.08 39.48
C ASP A 380 -45.11 -7.72 38.41
N TRP A 381 -44.46 -6.90 37.58
CA TRP A 381 -43.49 -7.37 36.59
C TRP A 381 -42.25 -7.98 37.25
N HIS A 382 -41.69 -7.35 38.29
CA HIS A 382 -40.59 -7.93 39.06
C HIS A 382 -40.99 -9.22 39.76
N ALA A 383 -42.19 -9.28 40.36
CA ALA A 383 -42.70 -10.49 40.99
C ALA A 383 -42.93 -11.62 39.96
N GLN A 384 -43.41 -11.29 38.75
CA GLN A 384 -43.48 -12.24 37.64
C GLN A 384 -42.09 -12.73 37.22
N GLN A 385 -41.13 -11.82 37.06
CA GLN A 385 -39.77 -12.15 36.64
C GLN A 385 -38.96 -12.91 37.71
N GLU A 386 -39.27 -12.73 38.99
CA GLU A 386 -38.65 -13.48 40.08
C GLU A 386 -39.27 -14.89 40.22
N SER A 387 -40.54 -15.05 39.83
CA SER A 387 -41.23 -16.34 39.79
C SER A 387 -40.89 -17.19 38.55
N GLU A 388 -40.54 -16.53 37.46
CA GLU A 388 -40.14 -17.12 36.20
C GLU A 388 -38.62 -17.04 36.16
N ASP A 389 -37.89 -18.12 36.50
CA ASP A 389 -36.41 -18.25 36.51
C ASP A 389 -35.80 -17.99 35.12
N THR A 390 -36.05 -16.80 34.60
CA THR A 390 -35.68 -16.30 33.29
C THR A 390 -34.38 -15.58 33.51
N ARG A 391 -33.33 -16.40 33.66
CA ARG A 391 -32.03 -16.03 33.10
C ARG A 391 -32.31 -15.42 31.72
N PRO A 392 -31.72 -14.26 31.39
CA PRO A 392 -31.89 -13.67 30.07
C PRO A 392 -31.62 -14.78 29.05
N ASP A 393 -32.61 -15.07 28.21
CA ASP A 393 -32.58 -16.20 27.29
C ASP A 393 -31.47 -15.93 26.26
N CYS A 394 -30.26 -16.32 26.63
CA CYS A 394 -29.07 -16.19 25.81
C CYS A 394 -29.29 -16.89 24.47
N ASP A 395 -30.15 -17.91 24.41
CA ASP A 395 -30.47 -18.61 23.17
C ASP A 395 -31.34 -17.75 22.25
N ALA A 396 -32.27 -16.96 22.78
CA ALA A 396 -33.03 -15.98 22.00
C ALA A 396 -32.15 -14.84 21.44
N MET A 397 -31.21 -14.32 22.23
CA MET A 397 -30.26 -13.31 21.76
C MET A 397 -29.27 -13.88 20.73
N VAL A 398 -28.79 -15.10 20.94
CA VAL A 398 -27.96 -15.84 19.98
C VAL A 398 -28.71 -16.12 18.68
N ALA A 399 -29.99 -16.50 18.76
CA ALA A 399 -30.83 -16.72 17.59
C ALA A 399 -31.05 -15.42 16.79
N PHE A 400 -31.26 -14.30 17.48
CA PHE A 400 -31.36 -12.99 16.85
C PHE A 400 -30.03 -12.56 16.19
N ALA A 401 -28.90 -12.70 16.89
CA ALA A 401 -27.58 -12.40 16.35
C ALA A 401 -27.25 -13.23 15.11
N ARG A 402 -27.63 -14.52 15.11
CA ARG A 402 -27.50 -15.42 13.95
C ARG A 402 -28.35 -14.95 12.78
N LYS A 403 -29.56 -14.43 13.04
CA LYS A 403 -30.45 -13.86 12.01
C LYS A 403 -29.90 -12.58 11.39
N VAL A 404 -29.13 -11.80 12.14
CA VAL A 404 -28.48 -10.55 11.70
C VAL A 404 -27.06 -10.80 11.12
N GLY A 405 -26.57 -12.04 11.15
CA GLY A 405 -25.27 -12.42 10.57
C GLY A 405 -24.05 -11.99 11.40
N ILE A 406 -24.25 -11.79 12.70
CA ILE A 406 -23.16 -11.50 13.65
C ILE A 406 -22.58 -12.84 14.14
N ASP A 407 -21.25 -12.91 14.28
CA ASP A 407 -20.56 -14.13 14.71
C ASP A 407 -21.02 -14.52 16.13
N VAL A 408 -21.64 -15.69 16.21
CA VAL A 408 -22.39 -16.16 17.38
C VAL A 408 -21.46 -16.57 18.51
N LYS A 409 -20.24 -17.01 18.18
CA LYS A 409 -19.28 -17.52 19.18
C LYS A 409 -18.79 -16.41 20.10
N SER A 410 -18.39 -15.27 19.53
CA SER A 410 -17.98 -14.12 20.34
C SER A 410 -19.13 -13.51 21.13
N MET A 411 -20.37 -13.62 20.64
CA MET A 411 -21.54 -13.04 21.31
C MET A 411 -22.00 -13.89 22.50
N ALA A 412 -21.98 -15.22 22.40
CA ALA A 412 -22.36 -16.10 23.51
C ALA A 412 -21.37 -15.96 24.68
N ASP A 413 -20.07 -15.93 24.37
CA ASP A 413 -19.02 -15.71 25.36
C ASP A 413 -19.14 -14.30 25.98
N ALA A 414 -19.37 -13.27 25.16
CA ALA A 414 -19.60 -11.91 25.65
C ALA A 414 -20.89 -11.77 26.46
N CYS A 415 -21.96 -12.51 26.16
CA CYS A 415 -23.22 -12.44 26.91
C CYS A 415 -23.06 -13.03 28.31
N GLY A 416 -22.30 -14.11 28.45
CA GLY A 416 -21.94 -14.66 29.76
C GLY A 416 -21.02 -13.72 30.55
N GLU A 417 -20.04 -13.11 29.89
CA GLU A 417 -19.09 -12.20 30.53
C GLU A 417 -19.75 -10.87 30.95
N ILE A 418 -20.57 -10.26 30.08
CA ILE A 418 -21.31 -9.02 30.36
C ILE A 418 -22.37 -9.24 31.42
N ALA A 419 -23.12 -10.35 31.39
CA ALA A 419 -24.12 -10.63 32.42
C ALA A 419 -23.46 -10.80 33.80
N ASN A 420 -22.34 -11.52 33.86
CA ASN A 420 -21.60 -11.72 35.10
C ASN A 420 -20.95 -10.42 35.61
N THR A 421 -20.37 -9.59 34.73
CA THR A 421 -19.78 -8.30 35.13
C THR A 421 -20.85 -7.30 35.56
N ALA A 422 -21.95 -7.17 34.82
CA ALA A 422 -23.06 -6.29 35.20
C ALA A 422 -23.70 -6.71 36.54
N PHE A 423 -23.82 -8.01 36.78
CA PHE A 423 -24.32 -8.53 38.06
C PHE A 423 -23.33 -8.25 39.21
N GLN A 424 -22.03 -8.45 39.00
CA GLN A 424 -21.01 -8.15 40.01
C GLN A 424 -20.89 -6.65 40.31
N GLU A 425 -21.00 -5.79 39.31
CA GLU A 425 -21.03 -4.33 39.51
C GLU A 425 -22.29 -3.88 40.25
N ALA A 426 -23.45 -4.45 39.91
CA ALA A 426 -24.70 -4.17 40.61
C ALA A 426 -24.67 -4.65 42.08
N GLU A 427 -24.12 -5.85 42.35
CA GLU A 427 -23.89 -6.31 43.73
C GLU A 427 -22.92 -5.41 44.48
N GLY A 428 -21.83 -4.98 43.83
CA GLY A 428 -20.85 -4.06 44.42
C GLY A 428 -21.48 -2.74 44.84
N PHE A 429 -22.32 -2.16 43.96
CA PHE A 429 -23.04 -0.92 44.25
C PHE A 429 -24.07 -1.08 45.36
N ASN A 430 -24.82 -2.19 45.39
CA ASN A 430 -25.76 -2.48 46.47
C ASN A 430 -25.05 -2.64 47.82
N ARG A 431 -23.90 -3.33 47.85
CA ARG A 431 -23.11 -3.44 49.10
C ARG A 431 -22.59 -2.08 49.58
N GLU A 432 -22.23 -1.18 48.67
CA GLU A 432 -21.82 0.18 49.06
C GLU A 432 -23.00 0.98 49.64
N LEU A 433 -24.20 0.85 49.06
CA LEU A 433 -25.42 1.45 49.61
C LEU A 433 -25.76 0.90 51.00
N ASP A 434 -25.71 -0.43 51.17
CA ASP A 434 -25.96 -1.07 52.47
C ASP A 434 -24.95 -0.61 53.53
N GLN A 435 -23.68 -0.43 53.15
CA GLN A 435 -22.65 0.10 54.05
C GLN A 435 -22.92 1.56 54.45
N ARG A 436 -23.41 2.39 53.53
CA ARG A 436 -23.79 3.77 53.84
C ARG A 436 -25.00 3.83 54.78
N ASP A 437 -26.02 3.02 54.52
CA ASP A 437 -27.21 2.97 55.38
C ASP A 437 -26.84 2.47 56.79
N LEU A 438 -25.95 1.48 56.90
CA LEU A 438 -25.44 1.01 58.19
C LEU A 438 -24.65 2.10 58.92
N ALA A 439 -23.80 2.84 58.20
CA ALA A 439 -23.03 3.95 58.78
C ALA A 439 -23.95 5.07 59.29
N GLU A 440 -25.00 5.42 58.55
CA GLU A 440 -26.01 6.38 58.99
C GLU A 440 -26.78 5.89 60.23
N GLN A 441 -27.10 4.59 60.31
CA GLN A 441 -27.77 4.02 61.49
C GLN A 441 -26.89 4.05 62.74
N LEU A 442 -25.59 3.75 62.61
CA LEU A 442 -24.64 3.83 63.71
C LEU A 442 -24.51 5.28 64.21
N GLU A 443 -24.41 6.25 63.29
CA GLU A 443 -24.35 7.67 63.67
C GLU A 443 -25.62 8.12 64.40
N ARG A 444 -26.80 7.61 64.01
CA ARG A 444 -28.07 7.87 64.72
C ARG A 444 -28.08 7.23 66.11
N SER A 445 -27.57 6.02 66.27
CA SER A 445 -27.50 5.30 67.55
C SER A 445 -26.55 5.98 68.55
N ASP A 446 -25.41 6.48 68.08
CA ASP A 446 -24.46 7.23 68.91
C ASP A 446 -25.06 8.56 69.41
N LYS A 447 -25.74 9.29 68.51
CA LYS A 447 -26.47 10.51 68.88
C LYS A 447 -27.58 10.24 69.88
N GLN A 448 -28.27 9.10 69.77
CA GLN A 448 -29.30 8.70 70.72
C GLN A 448 -28.72 8.30 72.09
N SER A 449 -27.55 7.66 72.11
CA SER A 449 -26.86 7.27 73.35
C SER A 449 -26.28 8.46 74.11
N GLN A 450 -25.85 9.52 73.41
CA GLN A 450 -25.39 10.77 74.02
C GLN A 450 -26.53 11.65 74.60
N SER A 451 -27.79 11.33 74.29
CA SER A 451 -28.94 12.03 74.86
C SER A 451 -29.36 11.52 76.25
N ILE A 452 -28.71 10.46 76.75
CA ILE A 452 -28.91 9.98 78.13
C ILE A 452 -28.04 10.84 79.05
N PRO A 453 -28.64 11.68 79.93
CA PRO A 453 -27.86 12.55 80.80
C PRO A 453 -26.98 11.72 81.74
N PRO A 454 -25.70 12.08 81.92
CA PRO A 454 -24.81 11.37 82.82
C PRO A 454 -25.34 11.46 84.26
N PRO A 455 -25.24 10.38 85.06
CA PRO A 455 -25.52 10.47 86.48
C PRO A 455 -24.54 11.45 87.12
N ALA A 456 -25.09 12.43 87.84
CA ALA A 456 -24.34 13.49 88.49
C ALA A 456 -23.31 12.92 89.47
N SER A 457 -22.01 13.06 89.16
CA SER A 457 -20.94 12.89 90.14
C SER A 457 -19.81 13.90 89.92
N SER A 458 -19.76 14.83 90.87
CA SER A 458 -18.64 15.60 91.42
C SER A 458 -17.34 15.78 90.62
N SER A 459 -17.14 17.03 90.18
CA SER A 459 -15.98 17.90 90.47
C SER A 459 -14.66 17.30 91.00
N ALA A 460 -13.60 17.42 90.19
CA ALA A 460 -12.21 17.79 90.56
C ALA A 460 -11.42 17.92 89.23
N GLU A 461 -11.14 19.12 88.72
CA GLU A 461 -10.00 19.99 89.07
C GLU A 461 -8.64 19.40 88.63
N ALA A 462 -8.05 19.92 87.53
CA ALA A 462 -6.68 20.45 87.46
C ALA A 462 -6.01 20.42 86.06
N ARG A 463 -5.64 21.63 85.61
CA ARG A 463 -4.31 22.06 85.09
C ARG A 463 -3.77 21.53 83.74
N GLN A 464 -4.06 22.30 82.70
CA GLN A 464 -3.12 23.18 81.98
C GLN A 464 -1.60 22.94 82.13
N ALA A 465 -0.92 22.63 81.03
CA ALA A 465 0.47 23.02 80.78
C ALA A 465 0.78 23.02 79.26
N ASP A 466 1.12 24.22 78.78
CA ASP A 466 1.70 24.54 77.47
C ASP A 466 3.09 23.90 77.27
N ALA A 467 3.45 23.56 76.02
CA ALA A 467 4.85 23.49 75.58
C ALA A 467 5.00 23.67 74.07
N GLU A 468 6.03 24.43 73.72
CA GLU A 468 6.41 25.08 72.46
C GLU A 468 6.80 24.19 71.24
N PRO A 469 6.94 24.80 70.04
CA PRO A 469 7.30 24.13 68.79
C PRO A 469 8.81 24.19 68.47
N GLY A 470 9.31 23.16 67.76
CA GLY A 470 10.69 23.06 67.25
C GLY A 470 10.78 22.18 66.00
N PRO A 471 11.92 22.19 65.27
CA PRO A 471 11.99 22.94 64.01
C PRO A 471 12.17 22.09 62.73
N ALA A 472 12.06 22.80 61.61
CA ALA A 472 12.18 22.35 60.22
C ALA A 472 13.49 21.59 59.89
N ILE A 473 13.33 20.47 59.16
CA ILE A 473 14.43 19.77 58.48
C ILE A 473 14.26 19.93 56.96
N ARG A 474 15.34 20.46 56.38
CA ARG A 474 15.64 20.65 54.97
C ARG A 474 16.09 19.31 54.37
N ALA A 475 15.40 18.81 53.35
CA ALA A 475 15.86 17.67 52.55
C ALA A 475 16.20 18.12 51.13
N THR A 476 17.45 17.90 50.77
CA THR A 476 18.05 18.01 49.44
C THR A 476 17.65 16.79 48.60
N GLU A 477 16.99 17.00 47.47
CA GLU A 477 16.75 15.95 46.47
C GLU A 477 17.85 15.97 45.40
N THR A 478 18.60 14.87 45.37
CA THR A 478 19.65 14.53 44.42
C THR A 478 19.09 13.82 43.19
N SER A 479 19.58 14.27 42.03
CA SER A 479 19.58 13.65 40.70
C SER A 479 19.74 12.12 40.70
N GLY A 480 18.91 11.44 39.91
CA GLY A 480 19.04 10.01 39.59
C GLY A 480 18.57 9.74 38.16
N ASP A 481 19.51 9.57 37.24
CA ASP A 481 19.29 9.03 35.89
C ASP A 481 19.08 7.50 35.94
N PRO A 482 18.22 6.92 35.07
CA PRO A 482 18.02 5.47 35.01
C PRO A 482 19.04 4.77 34.09
N PRO A 483 19.45 3.52 34.41
CA PRO A 483 20.39 2.76 33.59
C PRO A 483 19.72 2.12 32.37
N VAL A 484 20.42 2.26 31.23
CA VAL A 484 20.18 1.58 29.96
C VAL A 484 20.71 0.13 30.05
N ASN A 485 19.83 -0.85 29.94
CA ASN A 485 20.19 -2.26 29.74
C ASN A 485 19.91 -2.66 28.29
N SER A 486 20.97 -2.89 27.52
CA SER A 486 20.94 -3.55 26.21
C SER A 486 21.36 -5.01 26.38
N PRO A 487 20.60 -6.00 25.88
CA PRO A 487 21.06 -7.38 25.84
C PRO A 487 21.93 -7.62 24.60
N LYS A 488 23.11 -8.18 24.87
CA LYS A 488 24.08 -8.71 23.91
C LYS A 488 23.60 -10.09 23.46
N ALA A 489 23.44 -10.29 22.15
CA ALA A 489 23.19 -11.59 21.55
C ALA A 489 24.44 -12.02 20.78
N ASP A 490 25.10 -13.06 21.30
CA ASP A 490 26.15 -13.83 20.64
C ASP A 490 25.58 -15.18 20.17
N ALA A 491 26.24 -15.77 19.16
CA ALA A 491 26.03 -17.08 18.52
C ALA A 491 24.93 -17.12 17.44
N GLU A 492 25.14 -17.68 16.24
CA GLU A 492 25.78 -18.98 15.98
C GLU A 492 26.25 -19.06 14.51
N ALA A 493 27.41 -19.70 14.30
CA ALA A 493 27.90 -20.16 13.02
C ALA A 493 28.01 -21.69 13.07
N ALA A 494 27.38 -22.40 12.13
CA ALA A 494 27.78 -23.74 11.71
C ALA A 494 27.05 -24.18 10.42
N THR A 495 27.87 -24.67 9.48
CA THR A 495 27.59 -25.53 8.29
C THR A 495 26.77 -24.98 7.13
#